data_AF-A0A164W092-F1
#
_entry.id   AF-A0A164W092-F1
#
_cell.length_a   1.000
_cell.length_b   1.000
_cell.length_c   1.000
_cell.angle_alpha   90.00
_cell.angle_beta   90.00
_cell.angle_gamma   90.00
#
_symmetry.space_group_name_H-M   'P 1'
#
loop_
_entity.id
_entity.type
_entity.pdbx_description
1 polymer ?
#
loop_
_entity_poly.entity_id
_entity_poly.type
_entity_poly.pdbx_seq_one_letter_code
_entity_poly.pdbx_strand_id
1 'polypeptide(L)'
;MSAHSRADLLSDSTRQLKISGQRKKSRSRSRQQVPVANDEAESSITASRGRYQSGPQRTRRRRSRSTSKSRERPTGSLLDVKRRRHDRESSLSLHASSSADIRKTVRLRKGLTPIARARLLKQLKASRSRSSGNEETLDPTNLAKVTKSLSSLKTDLALSKLTQLRQMKEIKTLEDDLAALSEISDDLMCGICRETFSQPCAIIPCGHVFCESCLIDAFTAPPLLDSDDETAHQKRCPQCRSLATARPVRIYALKALAGRLGGERDPPSYRNPFILHQLFPLYADFTPSASSSDDSDNEASDDDSDGSHEGLSEPNEEEAIGLMLYWGEAELFDRENTFWKRPTPEPPKYDARSFFIPPHTSSVQRSLLLRGVPHAMIRRYAMSYTNQHGVGCVTDRGTRLFLGWNLTLHEDDLDGSHLLAYLSWEIQARPNRWVLERTGDVWTGTRLMRASGSEIDES
;
A
#
# COMPACT_ATOMS: atom_id res chain seq x y z
N MET A 1 44.52 32.03 41.88
CA MET A 1 44.63 31.81 43.34
C MET A 1 43.24 31.42 43.84
N SER A 2 43.18 30.39 44.70
CA SER A 2 41.98 29.66 45.21
C SER A 2 41.31 28.75 44.18
N ALA A 3 41.58 27.44 44.04
CA ALA A 3 41.76 26.31 44.96
C ALA A 3 40.45 25.67 45.50
N HIS A 4 40.24 24.43 45.02
CA HIS A 4 39.53 23.28 45.61
C HIS A 4 38.05 23.37 46.01
N SER A 5 37.21 22.49 45.44
CA SER A 5 36.75 21.29 46.17
C SER A 5 36.05 20.28 45.25
N ARG A 6 36.50 19.02 45.32
CA ARG A 6 35.84 17.79 44.85
C ARG A 6 34.93 17.30 45.98
N ALA A 7 33.75 16.78 45.66
CA ALA A 7 33.05 15.83 46.52
C ALA A 7 32.29 14.81 45.67
N ASP A 8 32.75 13.56 45.77
CA ASP A 8 32.05 12.34 45.36
C ASP A 8 30.80 12.12 46.21
N LEU A 9 29.67 11.73 45.60
CA LEU A 9 28.66 10.90 46.26
C LEU A 9 27.98 9.99 45.22
N LEU A 10 28.46 8.75 45.17
CA LEU A 10 27.72 7.58 44.73
C LEU A 10 26.65 7.25 45.78
N SER A 11 25.41 7.00 45.35
CA SER A 11 24.51 6.12 46.11
C SER A 11 23.47 5.46 45.20
N ASP A 12 23.56 4.15 45.19
CA ASP A 12 22.58 3.16 44.73
C ASP A 12 21.12 3.49 45.03
N SER A 13 20.25 3.22 44.06
CA SER A 13 18.95 2.59 44.33
C SER A 13 18.35 1.97 43.07
N THR A 14 18.74 0.72 42.82
CA THR A 14 17.99 -0.23 42.02
C THR A 14 16.74 -0.67 42.79
N ARG A 15 15.56 -0.12 42.44
CA ARG A 15 14.27 -0.62 42.94
C ARG A 15 13.61 -1.54 41.91
N GLN A 16 13.82 -2.85 42.11
CA GLN A 16 13.06 -3.91 41.46
C GLN A 16 11.58 -3.86 41.91
N LEU A 17 10.67 -3.55 40.99
CA LEU A 17 9.23 -3.77 41.20
C LEU A 17 8.84 -5.13 40.65
N LYS A 18 8.66 -6.09 41.57
CA LYS A 18 7.99 -7.37 41.35
C LYS A 18 6.50 -7.11 41.11
N ILE A 19 6.02 -7.26 39.87
CA ILE A 19 4.58 -7.34 39.59
C ILE A 19 4.21 -8.83 39.61
N SER A 20 3.74 -9.28 40.77
CA SER A 20 3.12 -10.59 40.95
C SER A 20 1.74 -10.62 40.29
N GLY A 21 1.54 -11.57 39.38
CA GLY A 21 0.25 -11.85 38.78
C GLY A 21 -0.75 -12.41 39.81
N GLN A 22 -1.95 -11.84 39.83
CA GLN A 22 -3.13 -12.50 40.37
C GLN A 22 -4.25 -12.50 39.33
N ARG A 23 -4.42 -13.66 38.69
CA ARG A 23 -5.63 -14.04 37.97
C ARG A 23 -6.80 -14.10 38.97
N LYS A 24 -7.79 -13.24 38.81
CA LYS A 24 -9.12 -13.44 39.41
C LYS A 24 -10.14 -13.72 38.31
N LYS A 25 -10.60 -14.98 38.27
CA LYS A 25 -11.79 -15.43 37.56
C LYS A 25 -13.01 -15.14 38.44
N SER A 26 -13.96 -14.36 37.95
CA SER A 26 -15.36 -14.28 38.40
C SER A 26 -16.03 -13.15 37.63
N ARG A 27 -17.31 -13.13 37.28
CA ARG A 27 -18.40 -14.10 37.22
C ARG A 27 -19.46 -13.41 36.34
N SER A 28 -20.16 -14.18 35.51
CA SER A 28 -21.33 -13.73 34.77
C SER A 28 -22.50 -13.37 35.70
N ARG A 29 -23.21 -12.27 35.38
CA ARG A 29 -24.58 -11.82 35.76
C ARG A 29 -24.59 -10.29 35.63
N SER A 30 -25.63 -9.58 35.23
CA SER A 30 -27.03 -9.85 34.92
C SER A 30 -27.51 -8.64 34.13
N ARG A 31 -28.40 -8.86 33.15
CA ARG A 31 -29.26 -7.82 32.56
C ARG A 31 -29.92 -7.02 33.68
N GLN A 32 -29.85 -5.70 33.61
CA GLN A 32 -30.74 -4.81 34.36
C GLN A 32 -31.33 -3.82 33.36
N GLN A 33 -32.64 -3.97 33.16
CA GLN A 33 -33.49 -3.07 32.40
C GLN A 33 -33.60 -1.75 33.18
N VAL A 34 -33.49 -0.62 32.46
CA VAL A 34 -33.80 0.72 32.99
C VAL A 34 -35.14 1.14 32.39
N PRO A 35 -36.07 1.67 33.20
CA PRO A 35 -37.42 2.01 32.76
C PRO A 35 -37.46 3.31 31.94
N VAL A 36 -38.42 3.30 31.02
CA VAL A 36 -38.91 4.41 30.21
C VAL A 36 -39.61 5.42 31.15
N ALA A 37 -39.19 6.67 31.09
CA ALA A 37 -39.98 7.81 31.59
C ALA A 37 -40.54 8.56 30.38
N ASN A 38 -41.87 8.59 30.31
CA ASN A 38 -42.65 9.45 29.44
C ASN A 38 -42.60 10.86 30.00
N ASP A 39 -42.42 11.86 29.13
CA ASP A 39 -42.98 13.20 29.37
C ASP A 39 -43.60 13.68 28.06
N GLU A 40 -44.92 13.85 28.13
CA GLU A 40 -45.76 14.53 27.18
C GLU A 40 -45.60 16.04 27.38
N ALA A 41 -45.36 16.78 26.30
CA ALA A 41 -45.68 18.20 26.25
C ALA A 41 -46.07 18.56 24.81
N GLU A 42 -47.34 18.89 24.69
CA GLU A 42 -48.04 19.40 23.51
C GLU A 42 -47.48 20.75 23.06
N SER A 43 -47.42 20.99 21.75
CA SER A 43 -48.12 22.11 21.09
C SER A 43 -47.72 22.23 19.61
N SER A 44 -48.67 21.83 18.76
CA SER A 44 -49.19 22.53 17.58
C SER A 44 -48.32 23.60 16.88
N ILE A 45 -48.11 23.43 15.56
CA ILE A 45 -48.34 24.44 14.50
C ILE A 45 -48.42 23.72 13.13
N THR A 46 -49.61 23.82 12.52
CA THR A 46 -50.03 23.81 11.09
C THR A 46 -49.10 23.19 10.02
N ALA A 47 -49.46 22.10 9.33
CA ALA A 47 -50.44 22.00 8.24
C ALA A 47 -50.07 22.75 6.94
N SER A 48 -49.52 22.03 5.96
CA SER A 48 -49.79 22.25 4.54
C SER A 48 -49.63 20.96 3.74
N ARG A 49 -50.80 20.44 3.32
CA ARG A 49 -51.00 19.30 2.43
C ARG A 49 -50.68 19.71 0.99
N GLY A 50 -50.00 18.85 0.26
CA GLY A 50 -49.90 18.91 -1.20
C GLY A 50 -49.86 17.49 -1.77
N ARG A 51 -51.01 17.01 -2.25
CA ARG A 51 -51.30 15.67 -2.77
C ARG A 51 -51.55 15.79 -4.27
N TYR A 52 -50.77 15.12 -5.12
CA TYR A 52 -51.10 14.74 -6.51
C TYR A 52 -50.27 13.47 -6.79
N GLN A 53 -50.84 12.26 -6.93
CA GLN A 53 -51.51 11.70 -8.13
C GLN A 53 -50.70 12.05 -9.40
N SER A 54 -50.18 11.16 -10.24
CA SER A 54 -50.59 9.83 -10.68
C SER A 54 -49.52 9.32 -11.68
N GLY A 55 -49.38 8.00 -11.89
CA GLY A 55 -48.74 7.44 -13.11
C GLY A 55 -49.57 7.77 -14.39
N PRO A 56 -49.31 7.21 -15.60
CA PRO A 56 -48.87 5.82 -15.84
C PRO A 56 -48.04 5.55 -17.15
N GLN A 57 -47.88 4.26 -17.47
CA GLN A 57 -47.67 3.60 -18.79
C GLN A 57 -46.23 3.48 -19.33
N ARG A 58 -45.65 2.27 -19.54
CA ARG A 58 -45.98 1.13 -20.45
C ARG A 58 -45.95 1.47 -21.95
N THR A 59 -44.80 1.22 -22.59
CA THR A 59 -44.63 0.67 -23.95
C THR A 59 -43.37 -0.21 -23.88
N ARG A 60 -43.30 -1.53 -24.09
CA ARG A 60 -43.73 -2.49 -25.14
C ARG A 60 -43.09 -2.23 -26.52
N ARG A 61 -42.37 -3.28 -26.99
CA ARG A 61 -41.80 -3.57 -28.34
C ARG A 61 -40.33 -3.11 -28.51
N ARG A 62 -39.40 -3.89 -29.09
CA ARG A 62 -39.54 -5.01 -30.05
C ARG A 62 -38.30 -5.91 -30.01
N ARG A 63 -38.53 -7.23 -30.01
CA ARG A 63 -37.57 -8.25 -30.45
C ARG A 63 -37.31 -8.10 -31.95
N SER A 64 -36.05 -8.23 -32.37
CA SER A 64 -35.70 -8.70 -33.71
C SER A 64 -34.51 -9.65 -33.61
N ARG A 65 -34.85 -10.95 -33.68
CA ARG A 65 -34.00 -12.04 -34.14
C ARG A 65 -33.67 -11.80 -35.60
N SER A 66 -32.41 -11.94 -35.99
CA SER A 66 -32.02 -12.29 -37.36
C SER A 66 -30.97 -13.40 -37.31
N THR A 67 -31.47 -14.61 -37.50
CA THR A 67 -30.75 -15.82 -37.89
C THR A 67 -30.68 -15.86 -39.41
N SER A 68 -29.48 -15.97 -40.00
CA SER A 68 -29.25 -16.66 -41.28
C SER A 68 -27.75 -16.64 -41.62
N LYS A 69 -27.14 -17.84 -41.66
CA LYS A 69 -26.65 -18.54 -42.87
C LYS A 69 -25.32 -17.96 -43.39
N SER A 70 -24.19 -18.65 -43.17
CA SER A 70 -23.70 -19.81 -43.93
C SER A 70 -23.48 -19.53 -45.42
N ARG A 71 -22.21 -19.38 -45.81
CA ARG A 71 -21.55 -19.87 -47.05
C ARG A 71 -20.20 -19.17 -47.19
N GLU A 72 -19.10 -19.90 -47.06
CA GLU A 72 -18.33 -20.59 -48.11
C GLU A 72 -17.15 -19.75 -48.60
N ARG A 73 -16.01 -20.43 -48.72
CA ARG A 73 -14.66 -19.97 -49.07
C ARG A 73 -14.57 -19.43 -50.51
N PRO A 74 -13.49 -18.70 -50.82
CA PRO A 74 -12.39 -19.30 -51.61
C PRO A 74 -11.01 -18.94 -51.03
N THR A 75 -10.10 -19.89 -50.74
CA THR A 75 -9.01 -20.41 -51.62
C THR A 75 -8.16 -19.35 -52.32
N GLY A 76 -6.87 -19.29 -51.96
CA GLY A 76 -5.82 -18.86 -52.89
C GLY A 76 -4.58 -18.21 -52.26
N SER A 77 -3.40 -18.76 -52.60
CA SER A 77 -2.04 -18.18 -52.51
C SER A 77 -1.29 -18.39 -51.19
N LEU A 78 -0.50 -19.47 -51.02
CA LEU A 78 0.86 -19.69 -51.56
C LEU A 78 1.81 -18.51 -51.37
N LEU A 79 2.60 -18.53 -50.29
CA LEU A 79 4.05 -18.36 -50.40
C LEU A 79 4.79 -19.24 -49.37
N ASP A 80 5.73 -19.96 -49.94
CA ASP A 80 6.65 -20.95 -49.42
C ASP A 80 7.89 -20.21 -48.88
N VAL A 81 8.22 -20.36 -47.59
CA VAL A 81 9.55 -19.99 -47.07
C VAL A 81 10.07 -21.05 -46.12
N LYS A 82 11.19 -21.63 -46.56
CA LYS A 82 11.95 -22.74 -45.98
C LYS A 82 12.43 -22.50 -44.55
N ARG A 83 12.22 -23.57 -43.76
CA ARG A 83 13.07 -24.10 -42.69
C ARG A 83 14.52 -23.60 -42.66
N ARG A 84 14.93 -23.04 -41.52
CA ARG A 84 16.21 -23.34 -40.85
C ARG A 84 16.03 -23.21 -39.34
N ARG A 85 15.96 -24.36 -38.64
CA ARG A 85 16.20 -24.43 -37.19
C ARG A 85 17.70 -24.63 -37.03
N HIS A 86 18.34 -23.74 -36.29
CA HIS A 86 19.71 -23.91 -35.83
C HIS A 86 19.68 -24.05 -34.32
N ASP A 87 20.26 -25.15 -33.87
CA ASP A 87 20.46 -25.49 -32.48
C ASP A 87 21.35 -24.47 -31.78
N ARG A 88 21.02 -24.14 -30.53
CA ARG A 88 21.99 -23.67 -29.55
C ARG A 88 21.55 -24.08 -28.15
N GLU A 89 21.98 -25.28 -27.77
CA GLU A 89 22.15 -25.70 -26.39
C GLU A 89 23.30 -24.92 -25.74
N SER A 90 23.08 -24.48 -24.50
CA SER A 90 24.04 -24.22 -23.41
C SER A 90 23.26 -23.49 -22.32
N SER A 91 23.32 -23.76 -21.01
CA SER A 91 23.93 -24.79 -20.18
C SER A 91 23.72 -24.27 -18.76
N LEU A 92 22.82 -24.86 -17.96
CA LEU A 92 22.84 -24.71 -16.50
C LEU A 92 22.31 -25.99 -15.87
N SER A 93 23.24 -26.85 -15.50
CA SER A 93 23.04 -28.08 -14.75
C SER A 93 23.15 -27.79 -13.26
N LEU A 94 22.05 -27.89 -12.53
CA LEU A 94 22.06 -28.10 -11.08
C LEU A 94 21.09 -29.22 -10.70
N HIS A 95 21.54 -30.00 -9.73
CA HIS A 95 21.16 -31.38 -9.43
C HIS A 95 19.67 -31.63 -9.16
N ALA A 96 19.09 -32.62 -9.87
CA ALA A 96 17.82 -33.24 -9.51
C ALA A 96 17.80 -34.73 -9.91
N SER A 97 18.68 -35.53 -9.32
CA SER A 97 18.71 -36.98 -9.48
C SER A 97 17.96 -37.66 -8.33
N SER A 98 16.61 -37.75 -8.39
CA SER A 98 15.86 -38.75 -7.56
C SER A 98 14.35 -38.91 -7.88
N SER A 99 13.88 -38.81 -9.13
CA SER A 99 12.45 -39.14 -9.39
C SER A 99 12.12 -39.83 -10.72
N ALA A 100 13.11 -40.06 -11.59
CA ALA A 100 12.90 -40.71 -12.88
C ALA A 100 12.79 -42.25 -12.80
N ASP A 101 13.33 -42.90 -11.76
CA ASP A 101 13.36 -44.37 -11.67
C ASP A 101 12.06 -45.02 -11.17
N ILE A 102 11.16 -44.25 -10.55
CA ILE A 102 9.90 -44.80 -10.03
C ILE A 102 8.82 -44.87 -11.12
N ARG A 103 8.90 -44.06 -12.18
CA ARG A 103 7.90 -44.09 -13.28
C ARG A 103 8.11 -45.23 -14.28
N LYS A 104 9.32 -45.80 -14.38
CA LYS A 104 9.59 -46.99 -15.22
C LYS A 104 9.05 -48.29 -14.63
N THR A 105 9.00 -48.44 -13.31
CA THR A 105 8.53 -49.68 -12.67
C THR A 105 7.00 -49.77 -12.52
N VAL A 106 6.28 -48.65 -12.54
CA VAL A 106 4.80 -48.64 -12.43
C VAL A 106 4.09 -48.81 -13.78
N ARG A 107 4.70 -48.40 -14.90
CA ARG A 107 4.12 -48.63 -16.25
C ARG A 107 4.25 -50.08 -16.76
N LEU A 108 5.12 -50.90 -16.15
CA LEU A 108 5.25 -52.33 -16.47
C LEU A 108 4.14 -53.22 -15.91
N ARG A 109 3.28 -52.71 -15.01
CA ARG A 109 2.17 -53.52 -14.43
C ARG A 109 0.87 -53.49 -15.21
N LYS A 110 0.65 -52.51 -16.11
CA LYS A 110 -0.60 -52.39 -16.89
C LYS A 110 -0.52 -52.96 -18.31
N GLY A 111 0.64 -53.46 -18.74
CA GLY A 111 0.86 -53.95 -20.10
C GLY A 111 1.09 -55.46 -20.25
N LEU A 112 0.97 -56.26 -19.19
CA LEU A 112 1.16 -57.72 -19.32
C LEU A 112 -0.11 -58.33 -19.91
N THR A 113 0.03 -58.90 -21.12
CA THR A 113 -1.04 -59.66 -21.76
C THR A 113 -1.52 -60.79 -20.82
N PRO A 114 -2.81 -61.18 -20.88
CA PRO A 114 -3.34 -62.27 -20.05
C PRO A 114 -2.48 -63.54 -20.11
N ILE A 115 -1.85 -63.79 -21.27
CA ILE A 115 -0.94 -64.91 -21.53
C ILE A 115 0.36 -64.78 -20.71
N ALA A 116 1.00 -63.61 -20.70
CA ALA A 116 2.21 -63.38 -19.91
C ALA A 116 1.93 -63.50 -18.40
N ARG A 117 0.75 -63.05 -17.95
CA ARG A 117 0.31 -63.19 -16.56
C ARG A 117 0.06 -64.65 -16.17
N ALA A 118 -0.55 -65.44 -17.06
CA ALA A 118 -0.74 -66.87 -16.85
C ALA A 118 0.61 -67.63 -16.80
N ARG A 119 1.57 -67.24 -17.66
CA ARG A 119 2.92 -67.84 -17.68
C ARG A 119 3.70 -67.56 -16.40
N LEU A 120 3.61 -66.32 -15.88
CA LEU A 120 4.22 -65.94 -14.60
C LEU A 120 3.57 -66.67 -13.42
N LEU A 121 2.24 -66.78 -13.38
CA LEU A 121 1.53 -67.54 -12.35
C LEU A 121 1.87 -69.03 -12.41
N LYS A 122 2.06 -69.60 -13.61
CA LYS A 122 2.49 -70.99 -13.79
C LYS A 122 3.94 -71.20 -13.31
N GLN A 123 4.83 -70.24 -13.57
CA GLN A 123 6.20 -70.25 -13.03
C GLN A 123 6.24 -70.14 -11.51
N LEU A 124 5.40 -69.30 -10.90
CA LEU A 124 5.28 -69.16 -9.43
C LEU A 124 4.70 -70.41 -8.76
N LYS A 125 3.72 -71.07 -9.40
CA LYS A 125 3.21 -72.36 -8.91
C LYS A 125 4.26 -73.47 -9.03
N ALA A 126 5.03 -73.51 -10.12
CA ALA A 126 6.09 -74.49 -10.33
C ALA A 126 7.31 -74.31 -9.40
N SER A 127 7.61 -73.07 -9.01
CA SER A 127 8.66 -72.79 -8.01
C SER A 127 8.21 -73.13 -6.59
N ARG A 128 6.91 -72.94 -6.26
CA ARG A 128 6.34 -73.34 -4.97
C ARG A 128 6.28 -74.86 -4.77
N SER A 129 6.12 -75.64 -5.84
CA SER A 129 6.20 -77.11 -5.78
C SER A 129 7.63 -77.63 -5.66
N ARG A 130 8.66 -76.84 -5.96
CA ARG A 130 10.07 -77.23 -5.77
C ARG A 130 10.59 -76.93 -4.36
N SER A 131 9.93 -76.04 -3.63
CA SER A 131 10.28 -75.69 -2.24
C SER A 131 9.61 -76.56 -1.18
N SER A 132 8.73 -77.50 -1.53
CA SER A 132 8.06 -78.37 -0.55
C SER A 132 8.88 -79.59 -0.13
N GLY A 133 10.13 -79.72 -0.57
CA GLY A 133 11.03 -80.84 -0.26
C GLY A 133 12.07 -80.56 0.83
N ASN A 134 12.29 -79.29 1.20
CA ASN A 134 13.19 -78.89 2.29
C ASN A 134 12.36 -78.24 3.39
N GLU A 135 11.59 -79.06 4.11
CA GLU A 135 10.94 -78.70 5.37
C GLU A 135 11.97 -78.82 6.51
N GLU A 136 13.12 -78.14 6.35
CA GLU A 136 14.00 -77.88 7.49
C GLU A 136 13.26 -76.94 8.43
N THR A 137 13.16 -77.38 9.68
CA THR A 137 12.47 -76.74 10.81
C THR A 137 12.75 -75.24 10.88
N LEU A 138 11.91 -74.44 10.23
CA LEU A 138 11.91 -72.99 10.39
C LEU A 138 11.47 -72.68 11.81
N ASP A 139 12.42 -72.21 12.61
CA ASP A 139 12.23 -71.84 14.00
C ASP A 139 11.01 -70.88 14.13
N PRO A 140 9.95 -71.27 14.85
CA PRO A 140 8.71 -70.49 14.98
C PRO A 140 8.96 -69.09 15.56
N THR A 141 10.07 -68.89 16.28
CA THR A 141 10.45 -67.59 16.81
C THR A 141 10.82 -66.57 15.72
N ASN A 142 11.40 -67.01 14.60
CA ASN A 142 11.75 -66.13 13.49
C ASN A 142 10.54 -65.75 12.63
N LEU A 143 9.56 -66.65 12.50
CA LEU A 143 8.30 -66.36 11.80
C LEU A 143 7.45 -65.30 12.54
N ALA A 144 7.42 -65.36 13.88
CA ALA A 144 6.76 -64.36 14.71
C ALA A 144 7.42 -62.97 14.57
N LYS A 145 8.75 -62.91 14.44
CA LYS A 145 9.49 -61.65 14.19
C LYS A 145 9.16 -61.06 12.83
N VAL A 146 9.17 -61.88 11.78
CA VAL A 146 8.87 -61.42 10.40
C VAL A 146 7.43 -60.94 10.27
N THR A 147 6.46 -61.63 10.88
CA THR A 147 5.05 -61.22 10.86
C THR A 147 4.81 -59.91 11.61
N LYS A 148 5.49 -59.69 12.73
CA LYS A 148 5.47 -58.40 13.46
C LYS A 148 6.05 -57.27 12.61
N SER A 149 7.20 -57.47 11.97
CA SER A 149 7.80 -56.46 11.07
C SER A 149 6.94 -56.16 9.84
N LEU A 150 6.23 -57.15 9.29
CA LEU A 150 5.26 -56.92 8.21
C LEU A 150 4.06 -56.10 8.66
N SER A 151 3.61 -56.27 9.90
CA SER A 151 2.49 -55.48 10.44
C SER A 151 2.87 -54.02 10.64
N SER A 152 4.09 -53.72 11.13
CA SER A 152 4.57 -52.35 11.29
C SER A 152 4.81 -51.64 9.96
N LEU A 153 5.41 -52.32 8.97
CA LEU A 153 5.59 -51.75 7.63
C LEU A 153 4.25 -51.43 6.95
N LYS A 154 3.21 -52.23 7.20
CA LYS A 154 1.87 -51.96 6.68
C LYS A 154 1.24 -50.72 7.31
N THR A 155 1.42 -50.51 8.62
CA THR A 155 0.93 -49.29 9.29
C THR A 155 1.67 -48.05 8.81
N ASP A 156 2.99 -48.14 8.63
CA ASP A 156 3.82 -47.03 8.15
C ASP A 156 3.46 -46.65 6.71
N LEU A 157 3.26 -47.65 5.85
CA LEU A 157 2.80 -47.43 4.47
C LEU A 157 1.42 -46.77 4.42
N ALA A 158 0.50 -47.19 5.29
CA ALA A 158 -0.83 -46.59 5.38
C ALA A 158 -0.76 -45.13 5.85
N LEU A 159 0.08 -44.84 6.85
CA LEU A 159 0.29 -43.49 7.36
C LEU A 159 0.93 -42.58 6.30
N SER A 160 1.97 -43.07 5.62
CA SER A 160 2.63 -42.36 4.51
C SER A 160 1.67 -42.07 3.35
N LYS A 161 0.78 -43.01 3.01
CA LYS A 161 -0.23 -42.77 1.97
C LYS A 161 -1.24 -41.70 2.39
N LEU A 162 -1.60 -41.64 3.67
CA LEU A 162 -2.51 -40.64 4.20
C LEU A 162 -1.87 -39.25 4.21
N THR A 163 -0.59 -39.13 4.56
CA THR A 163 0.14 -37.85 4.50
C THR A 163 0.30 -37.37 3.06
N GLN A 164 0.58 -38.27 2.11
CA GLN A 164 0.62 -37.94 0.68
C GLN A 164 -0.73 -37.40 0.19
N LEU A 165 -1.84 -38.02 0.58
CA LEU A 165 -3.18 -37.54 0.19
C LEU A 165 -3.51 -36.16 0.78
N ARG A 166 -3.02 -35.85 1.99
CA ARG A 166 -3.16 -34.50 2.58
C ARG A 166 -2.36 -33.47 1.80
N GLN A 167 -1.09 -33.75 1.53
CA GLN A 167 -0.23 -32.88 0.74
C GLN A 167 -0.77 -32.65 -0.67
N MET A 168 -1.30 -33.69 -1.33
CA MET A 168 -1.91 -33.55 -2.66
C MET A 168 -3.15 -32.64 -2.65
N LYS A 169 -3.95 -32.65 -1.57
CA LYS A 169 -5.10 -31.75 -1.44
C LYS A 169 -4.66 -30.31 -1.23
N GLU A 170 -3.64 -30.09 -0.43
CA GLU A 170 -3.08 -28.77 -0.14
C GLU A 170 -2.40 -28.15 -1.37
N ILE A 171 -1.64 -28.95 -2.14
CA ILE A 171 -1.07 -28.51 -3.41
C ILE A 171 -2.20 -28.11 -4.37
N LYS A 172 -3.26 -28.92 -4.45
CA LYS A 172 -4.40 -28.61 -5.32
C LYS A 172 -5.09 -27.30 -4.93
N THR A 173 -5.27 -27.03 -3.63
CA THR A 173 -5.87 -25.76 -3.19
C THR A 173 -4.98 -24.58 -3.51
N LEU A 174 -3.66 -24.72 -3.36
CA LEU A 174 -2.71 -23.67 -3.74
C LEU A 174 -2.69 -23.43 -5.26
N GLU A 175 -2.84 -24.48 -6.08
CA GLU A 175 -3.00 -24.35 -7.53
C GLU A 175 -4.25 -23.56 -7.89
N ASP A 176 -5.38 -23.85 -7.23
CA ASP A 176 -6.65 -23.12 -7.42
C ASP A 176 -6.52 -21.64 -6.99
N ASP A 177 -5.85 -21.37 -5.86
CA ASP A 177 -5.62 -19.99 -5.35
C ASP A 177 -4.68 -19.20 -6.28
N LEU A 178 -3.62 -19.83 -6.78
CA LEU A 178 -2.69 -19.21 -7.74
C LEU A 178 -3.39 -18.87 -9.05
N ALA A 179 -4.31 -19.72 -9.52
CA ALA A 179 -5.12 -19.43 -10.70
C ALA A 179 -6.01 -18.19 -10.49
N ALA A 180 -6.66 -18.08 -9.32
CA ALA A 180 -7.48 -16.92 -8.98
C ALA A 180 -6.64 -15.62 -8.88
N LEU A 181 -5.42 -15.69 -8.34
CA LEU A 181 -4.52 -14.54 -8.29
C LEU A 181 -4.05 -14.11 -9.68
N SER A 182 -3.85 -15.05 -10.60
CA SER A 182 -3.49 -14.75 -11.99
C SER A 182 -4.59 -13.95 -12.69
N GLU A 183 -5.86 -14.32 -12.51
CA GLU A 183 -6.99 -13.61 -13.10
C GLU A 183 -7.07 -12.16 -12.58
N ILE A 184 -6.88 -11.95 -11.27
CA ILE A 184 -6.87 -10.61 -10.67
C ILE A 184 -5.67 -9.79 -11.17
N SER A 185 -4.52 -10.43 -11.37
CA SER A 185 -3.33 -9.77 -11.90
C SER A 185 -3.58 -9.22 -13.31
N ASP A 186 -4.29 -9.96 -14.16
CA ASP A 186 -4.62 -9.55 -15.52
C ASP A 186 -5.56 -8.33 -15.54
N ASP A 187 -6.50 -8.25 -14.60
CA ASP A 187 -7.42 -7.12 -14.43
C ASP A 187 -6.71 -5.83 -13.95
N LEU A 188 -5.49 -5.95 -13.41
CA LEU A 188 -4.68 -4.83 -12.92
C LEU A 188 -3.60 -4.38 -13.91
N MET A 189 -3.74 -4.77 -15.18
CA MET A 189 -2.84 -4.35 -16.24
C MET A 189 -3.34 -3.10 -16.98
N CYS A 190 -2.41 -2.19 -17.27
CA CYS A 190 -2.67 -1.01 -18.08
C CYS A 190 -2.87 -1.37 -19.55
N GLY A 191 -3.95 -0.89 -20.16
CA GLY A 191 -4.25 -1.14 -21.57
C GLY A 191 -3.25 -0.53 -22.58
N ILE A 192 -2.34 0.34 -22.13
CA ILE A 192 -1.31 0.99 -22.97
C ILE A 192 0.02 0.24 -22.88
N CYS A 193 0.65 0.21 -21.70
CA CYS A 193 1.95 -0.46 -21.53
C CYS A 193 1.84 -1.99 -21.34
N ARG A 194 0.64 -2.52 -21.05
CA ARG A 194 0.40 -3.94 -20.71
C ARG A 194 1.19 -4.44 -19.50
N GLU A 195 1.54 -3.53 -18.61
CA GLU A 195 2.16 -3.82 -17.32
C GLU A 195 1.17 -3.53 -16.18
N THR A 196 1.47 -4.01 -14.98
CA THR A 196 0.69 -3.69 -13.77
C THR A 196 0.66 -2.16 -13.56
N PHE A 197 -0.48 -1.63 -13.12
CA PHE A 197 -0.66 -0.18 -12.96
C PHE A 197 0.40 0.49 -12.08
N SER A 198 1.15 1.43 -12.66
CA SER A 198 1.95 2.42 -11.94
C SER A 198 1.19 3.76 -11.90
N GLN A 199 0.79 4.19 -10.70
CA GLN A 199 -0.04 5.38 -10.46
C GLN A 199 -1.31 5.41 -11.36
N PRO A 200 -2.27 4.49 -11.13
CA PRO A 200 -3.48 4.37 -11.96
C PRO A 200 -4.35 5.62 -11.91
N CYS A 201 -4.75 6.12 -13.09
CA CYS A 201 -5.63 7.26 -13.30
C CYS A 201 -6.87 6.87 -14.11
N ALA A 202 -8.06 7.23 -13.63
CA ALA A 202 -9.31 7.05 -14.37
C ALA A 202 -9.65 8.28 -15.22
N ILE A 203 -10.06 8.03 -16.46
CA ILE A 203 -10.54 9.07 -17.38
C ILE A 203 -12.02 9.39 -17.10
N ILE A 204 -12.37 10.67 -16.97
CA ILE A 204 -13.76 11.13 -16.81
C ILE A 204 -14.35 11.48 -18.17
N PRO A 205 -15.57 11.04 -18.52
CA PRO A 205 -16.54 10.31 -17.68
C PRO A 205 -16.52 8.78 -17.84
N CYS A 206 -15.69 8.23 -18.72
CA CYS A 206 -15.81 6.82 -19.13
C CYS A 206 -15.27 5.80 -18.11
N GLY A 207 -14.46 6.23 -17.14
CA GLY A 207 -13.94 5.41 -16.04
C GLY A 207 -12.79 4.46 -16.40
N HIS A 208 -12.31 4.45 -17.64
CA HIS A 208 -11.16 3.61 -18.03
C HIS A 208 -9.88 4.05 -17.32
N VAL A 209 -9.10 3.06 -16.86
CA VAL A 209 -7.93 3.26 -16.01
C VAL A 209 -6.65 2.95 -16.78
N PHE A 210 -5.64 3.80 -16.62
CA PHE A 210 -4.32 3.67 -17.22
C PHE A 210 -3.26 4.20 -16.27
N CYS A 211 -1.98 3.87 -16.48
CA CYS A 211 -0.88 4.52 -15.77
C CYS A 211 -0.87 6.02 -16.07
N GLU A 212 -0.51 6.84 -15.07
CA GLU A 212 -0.40 8.28 -15.22
C GLU A 212 0.56 8.67 -16.36
N SER A 213 1.74 8.07 -16.41
CA SER A 213 2.73 8.29 -17.47
C SER A 213 2.18 7.96 -18.85
N CYS A 214 1.51 6.81 -19.00
CA CYS A 214 0.91 6.40 -20.26
C CYS A 214 -0.19 7.36 -20.73
N LEU A 215 -0.97 7.94 -19.82
CA LEU A 215 -1.97 8.96 -20.18
C LEU A 215 -1.32 10.26 -20.60
N ILE A 216 -0.27 10.70 -19.90
CA ILE A 216 0.49 11.89 -20.26
C ILE A 216 1.00 11.72 -21.68
N ASP A 217 1.71 10.63 -21.98
CA ASP A 217 2.28 10.36 -23.31
C ASP A 217 1.18 10.33 -24.39
N ALA A 218 0.06 9.67 -24.12
CA ALA A 218 -1.07 9.61 -25.06
C ALA A 218 -1.72 10.96 -25.32
N PHE A 219 -1.70 11.87 -24.34
CA PHE A 219 -2.27 13.21 -24.46
C PHE A 219 -1.28 14.25 -24.97
N THR A 220 0.02 14.05 -24.83
CA THR A 220 1.06 14.94 -25.36
C THR A 220 1.53 14.56 -26.76
N ALA A 221 1.22 13.36 -27.23
CA ALA A 221 1.60 12.93 -28.58
C ALA A 221 1.08 13.90 -29.65
N PRO A 222 1.94 14.37 -30.57
CA PRO A 222 1.52 15.26 -31.64
C PRO A 222 0.50 14.57 -32.56
N PRO A 223 -0.49 15.29 -33.10
CA PRO A 223 -1.43 14.71 -34.06
C PRO A 223 -0.66 14.22 -35.29
N LEU A 224 -0.89 12.95 -35.68
CA LEU A 224 -0.14 12.30 -36.77
C LEU A 224 -0.48 12.80 -38.18
N LEU A 225 -1.33 13.82 -38.31
CA LEU A 225 -1.76 14.38 -39.59
C LEU A 225 -1.80 15.89 -39.49
N ASP A 226 -1.23 16.58 -40.50
CA ASP A 226 -1.21 18.04 -40.71
C ASP A 226 -2.61 18.61 -41.01
N SER A 227 -3.66 18.06 -40.40
CA SER A 227 -4.99 18.65 -40.46
C SER A 227 -5.00 19.87 -39.55
N ASP A 228 -5.04 21.06 -40.14
CA ASP A 228 -5.21 22.38 -39.50
C ASP A 228 -6.52 22.53 -38.69
N ASP A 229 -7.21 21.42 -38.40
CA ASP A 229 -8.40 21.38 -37.58
C ASP A 229 -8.00 21.50 -36.10
N GLU A 230 -8.26 22.67 -35.51
CA GLU A 230 -8.19 22.99 -34.07
C GLU A 230 -8.81 21.90 -33.15
N THR A 231 -9.71 21.06 -33.67
CA THR A 231 -10.30 19.91 -32.95
C THR A 231 -9.35 18.72 -32.73
N ALA A 232 -8.17 18.71 -33.35
CA ALA A 232 -7.18 17.63 -33.25
C ALA A 232 -6.57 17.48 -31.84
N HIS A 233 -6.72 18.47 -30.96
CA HIS A 233 -6.18 18.45 -29.60
C HIS A 233 -7.12 17.84 -28.55
N GLN A 234 -8.27 17.29 -28.96
CA GLN A 234 -9.21 16.68 -28.04
C GLN A 234 -8.61 15.43 -27.37
N LYS A 235 -8.42 15.51 -26.06
CA LYS A 235 -7.95 14.38 -25.25
C LYS A 235 -9.03 13.31 -25.23
N ARG A 236 -8.73 12.12 -25.76
CA ARG A 236 -9.68 11.00 -25.89
C ARG A 236 -9.16 9.76 -25.21
N CYS A 237 -10.05 9.02 -24.56
CA CYS A 237 -9.71 7.74 -23.94
C CYS A 237 -9.12 6.75 -24.96
N PRO A 238 -7.93 6.18 -24.73
CA PRO A 238 -7.33 5.21 -25.66
C PRO A 238 -8.17 3.95 -25.89
N GLN A 239 -8.98 3.55 -24.90
CA GLN A 239 -9.80 2.32 -24.98
C GLN A 239 -11.16 2.53 -25.64
N CYS A 240 -11.89 3.60 -25.29
CA CYS A 240 -13.26 3.81 -25.79
C CYS A 240 -13.44 5.07 -26.64
N ARG A 241 -12.38 5.85 -26.85
CA ARG A 241 -12.36 7.12 -27.61
C ARG A 241 -13.32 8.20 -27.11
N SER A 242 -13.92 8.01 -25.94
CA SER A 242 -14.72 9.02 -25.24
C SER A 242 -13.86 10.24 -24.93
N LEU A 243 -14.45 11.42 -25.09
CA LEU A 243 -13.77 12.68 -24.86
C LEU A 243 -13.54 12.87 -23.35
N ALA A 244 -12.29 13.16 -22.96
CA ALA A 244 -11.94 13.42 -21.57
C ALA A 244 -12.40 14.85 -21.22
N THR A 245 -13.49 14.95 -20.46
CA THR A 245 -14.11 16.25 -20.14
C THR A 245 -13.51 16.89 -18.89
N ALA A 246 -12.74 16.14 -18.11
CA ALA A 246 -12.10 16.60 -16.89
C ALA A 246 -10.73 15.92 -16.73
N ARG A 247 -9.93 16.46 -15.81
CA ARG A 247 -8.63 15.89 -15.44
C ARG A 247 -8.78 14.44 -14.97
N PRO A 248 -7.93 13.50 -15.45
CA PRO A 248 -7.91 12.14 -14.94
C PRO A 248 -7.66 12.10 -13.42
N VAL A 249 -8.38 11.23 -12.72
CA VAL A 249 -8.33 11.11 -11.25
C VAL A 249 -7.51 9.90 -10.84
N ARG A 250 -6.49 10.10 -10.01
CA ARG A 250 -5.68 9.02 -9.42
C ARG A 250 -6.55 8.12 -8.54
N ILE A 251 -6.44 6.81 -8.71
CA ILE A 251 -7.16 5.80 -7.92
C ILE A 251 -6.18 5.11 -6.97
N TYR A 252 -5.99 5.70 -5.79
CA TYR A 252 -5.05 5.19 -4.78
C TYR A 252 -5.36 3.75 -4.34
N ALA A 253 -6.63 3.34 -4.33
CA ALA A 253 -7.01 1.97 -3.99
C ALA A 253 -6.42 0.93 -4.98
N LEU A 254 -6.38 1.26 -6.28
CA LEU A 254 -5.78 0.38 -7.28
C LEU A 254 -4.25 0.37 -7.18
N LYS A 255 -3.62 1.50 -6.79
CA LYS A 255 -2.17 1.54 -6.51
C LYS A 255 -1.78 0.55 -5.42
N ALA A 256 -2.52 0.54 -4.31
CA ALA A 256 -2.25 -0.36 -3.19
C ALA A 256 -2.46 -1.85 -3.55
N LEU A 257 -3.42 -2.16 -4.43
CA LEU A 257 -3.65 -3.52 -4.92
C LEU A 257 -2.56 -3.96 -5.91
N ALA A 258 -2.21 -3.09 -6.84
CA ALA A 258 -1.15 -3.30 -7.83
C ALA A 258 0.20 -3.60 -7.14
N GLY A 259 0.60 -2.79 -6.16
CA GLY A 259 1.89 -2.97 -5.45
C GLY A 259 2.00 -4.27 -4.64
N ARG A 260 0.86 -4.90 -4.29
CA ARG A 260 0.88 -6.21 -3.61
C ARG A 260 1.03 -7.39 -4.58
N LEU A 261 0.72 -7.20 -5.86
CA LEU A 261 0.66 -8.27 -6.86
C LEU A 261 1.85 -8.20 -7.83
N GLY A 262 2.20 -7.00 -8.28
CA GLY A 262 3.43 -6.74 -9.02
C GLY A 262 4.39 -6.06 -8.07
N GLY A 263 5.49 -6.74 -7.72
CA GLY A 263 6.54 -6.20 -6.85
C GLY A 263 6.85 -4.75 -7.21
N GLU A 264 6.93 -3.91 -6.19
CA GLU A 264 6.99 -2.45 -6.28
C GLU A 264 8.05 -2.05 -7.32
N ARG A 265 7.58 -1.58 -8.49
CA ARG A 265 8.45 -0.91 -9.45
C ARG A 265 8.47 0.55 -9.04
N ASP A 266 9.64 1.02 -8.66
CA ASP A 266 9.87 2.44 -8.51
C ASP A 266 9.44 3.12 -9.82
N PRO A 267 8.67 4.22 -9.76
CA PRO A 267 8.36 4.98 -10.95
C PRO A 267 9.68 5.35 -11.62
N PRO A 268 9.78 5.33 -12.98
CA PRO A 268 10.95 5.88 -13.64
C PRO A 268 11.18 7.28 -13.08
N SER A 269 12.35 7.45 -12.43
CA SER A 269 12.74 8.69 -11.78
C SER A 269 12.52 9.87 -12.74
N TYR A 270 11.98 10.96 -12.20
CA TYR A 270 11.78 12.23 -12.91
C TYR A 270 10.71 12.27 -14.02
N ARG A 271 9.44 12.36 -13.62
CA ARG A 271 8.47 13.18 -14.36
C ARG A 271 7.73 14.09 -13.39
N ASN A 272 7.72 15.38 -13.72
CA ASN A 272 7.12 16.44 -12.92
C ASN A 272 5.63 16.10 -12.61
N PRO A 273 5.23 15.97 -11.33
CA PRO A 273 3.88 15.58 -10.92
C PRO A 273 2.80 16.59 -11.35
N PHE A 274 3.20 17.78 -11.82
CA PHE A 274 2.31 18.83 -12.30
C PHE A 274 1.97 18.73 -13.79
N ILE A 275 2.52 17.80 -14.57
CA ILE A 275 2.24 17.73 -16.02
C ILE A 275 0.75 17.50 -16.32
N LEU A 276 0.05 16.63 -15.57
CA LEU A 276 -1.40 16.48 -15.75
C LEU A 276 -2.20 17.75 -15.43
N HIS A 277 -1.66 18.66 -14.62
CA HIS A 277 -2.27 19.96 -14.35
C HIS A 277 -2.15 20.88 -15.57
N GLN A 278 -1.01 20.86 -16.25
CA GLN A 278 -0.77 21.68 -17.45
C GLN A 278 -1.59 21.20 -18.65
N LEU A 279 -1.85 19.89 -18.77
CA LEU A 279 -2.58 19.31 -19.91
C LEU A 279 -4.10 19.54 -19.88
N PHE A 280 -4.65 20.04 -18.78
CA PHE A 280 -6.08 20.32 -18.63
C PHE A 280 -6.34 21.73 -18.05
N PRO A 281 -6.02 22.82 -18.78
CA PRO A 281 -6.11 24.20 -18.27
C PRO A 281 -7.54 24.69 -18.01
N LEU A 282 -8.56 24.06 -18.63
CA LEU A 282 -9.94 24.56 -18.67
C LEU A 282 -10.68 24.54 -17.32
N TYR A 283 -10.01 24.27 -16.21
CA TYR A 283 -10.56 24.31 -14.85
C TYR A 283 -9.64 25.00 -13.82
N ALA A 284 -8.62 25.74 -14.26
CA ALA A 284 -7.62 26.37 -13.40
C ALA A 284 -7.98 27.82 -13.02
N ASP A 285 -9.16 28.05 -12.42
CA ASP A 285 -9.53 29.39 -11.88
C ASP A 285 -9.04 29.61 -10.43
N PHE A 286 -8.19 28.75 -9.87
CA PHE A 286 -7.73 28.89 -8.46
C PHE A 286 -6.27 28.47 -8.18
N THR A 287 -5.32 28.77 -9.06
CA THR A 287 -3.89 28.68 -8.71
C THR A 287 -3.12 29.91 -9.19
N PRO A 288 -2.40 30.64 -8.29
CA PRO A 288 -1.58 31.79 -8.68
C PRO A 288 -0.44 31.33 -9.59
N SER A 289 -0.21 32.09 -10.66
CA SER A 289 0.82 31.90 -11.67
C SER A 289 2.23 31.88 -11.04
N ALA A 290 2.88 30.72 -11.09
CA ALA A 290 4.32 30.59 -10.83
C ALA A 290 5.08 30.84 -12.14
N SER A 291 5.97 31.82 -12.12
CA SER A 291 6.90 32.18 -13.18
C SER A 291 7.95 31.09 -13.40
N SER A 292 8.16 30.70 -14.65
CA SER A 292 9.22 29.81 -15.12
C SER A 292 10.59 30.49 -15.05
N SER A 293 11.58 29.83 -14.42
CA SER A 293 13.00 30.20 -14.52
C SER A 293 13.83 28.95 -14.83
N ASP A 294 14.77 29.17 -15.75
CA ASP A 294 15.62 28.21 -16.48
C ASP A 294 16.39 27.18 -15.65
N ASP A 295 16.58 26.04 -16.32
CA ASP A 295 17.44 24.90 -15.98
C ASP A 295 18.93 25.27 -15.85
N SER A 296 19.63 24.59 -14.96
CA SER A 296 21.09 24.43 -15.03
C SER A 296 21.49 23.09 -14.43
N ASP A 297 21.75 22.13 -15.32
CA ASP A 297 22.26 20.80 -15.05
C ASP A 297 23.63 20.86 -14.36
N ASN A 298 23.79 20.14 -13.26
CA ASN A 298 25.10 19.88 -12.67
C ASN A 298 25.16 18.40 -12.23
N GLU A 299 25.78 17.58 -13.06
CA GLU A 299 26.06 16.18 -12.76
C GLU A 299 27.48 16.00 -12.21
N ALA A 300 27.58 15.46 -10.99
CA ALA A 300 28.74 14.77 -10.42
C ALA A 300 28.27 14.20 -9.06
N SER A 301 28.63 13.02 -8.56
CA SER A 301 29.47 11.92 -9.02
C SER A 301 29.27 10.81 -7.98
N ASP A 302 29.30 9.54 -8.41
CA ASP A 302 29.25 8.35 -7.53
C ASP A 302 30.43 8.31 -6.54
N ASP A 303 30.16 8.06 -5.25
CA ASP A 303 31.15 7.48 -4.33
C ASP A 303 30.47 6.50 -3.36
N ASP A 304 30.85 5.23 -3.49
CA ASP A 304 30.44 4.12 -2.64
C ASP A 304 31.27 4.12 -1.35
N SER A 305 30.64 4.29 -0.19
CA SER A 305 31.29 3.97 1.09
C SER A 305 30.38 3.19 2.01
N ASP A 306 30.70 1.90 2.14
CA ASP A 306 30.17 1.03 3.18
C ASP A 306 30.73 1.43 4.55
N GLY A 307 29.85 1.40 5.56
CA GLY A 307 30.20 1.82 6.90
C GLY A 307 29.06 1.53 7.87
N SER A 308 28.86 0.25 8.18
CA SER A 308 27.91 -0.20 9.20
C SER A 308 28.36 0.28 10.59
N HIS A 309 27.81 1.39 11.05
CA HIS A 309 27.87 1.81 12.45
C HIS A 309 26.45 2.12 12.95
N GLU A 310 25.78 1.13 13.53
CA GLU A 310 24.50 1.32 14.23
C GLU A 310 24.73 2.02 15.58
N GLY A 311 25.01 3.30 15.51
CA GLY A 311 24.72 4.26 16.57
C GLY A 311 23.60 5.15 16.05
N LEU A 312 22.67 5.55 16.92
CA LEU A 312 21.70 6.59 16.60
C LEU A 312 22.47 7.92 16.44
N SER A 313 23.11 8.09 15.28
CA SER A 313 23.83 9.29 14.89
C SER A 313 22.82 10.42 14.73
N GLU A 314 23.17 11.59 15.24
CA GLU A 314 22.46 12.83 14.92
C GLU A 314 22.35 12.92 13.38
N PRO A 315 21.20 13.37 12.85
CA PRO A 315 20.99 13.42 11.40
C PRO A 315 22.13 14.20 10.74
N ASN A 316 22.74 13.59 9.72
CA ASN A 316 23.85 14.20 8.97
C ASN A 316 23.36 15.55 8.37
N GLU A 317 24.27 16.50 8.17
CA GLU A 317 23.95 17.83 7.59
C GLU A 317 23.20 17.70 6.25
N GLU A 318 23.49 16.64 5.48
CA GLU A 318 22.78 16.31 4.23
C GLU A 318 21.31 15.92 4.44
N GLU A 319 20.96 15.18 5.49
CA GLU A 319 19.55 14.88 5.82
C GLU A 319 18.82 16.14 6.28
N ALA A 320 19.50 17.02 7.03
CA ALA A 320 18.95 18.30 7.43
C ALA A 320 18.70 19.20 6.20
N ILE A 321 19.62 19.21 5.23
CA ILE A 321 19.45 19.90 3.94
C ILE A 321 18.32 19.29 3.12
N GLY A 322 18.22 17.95 3.07
CA GLY A 322 17.13 17.23 2.42
C GLY A 322 15.77 17.62 2.99
N LEU A 323 15.64 17.64 4.32
CA LEU A 323 14.44 18.12 5.01
C LEU A 323 14.16 19.61 4.73
N MET A 324 15.21 20.44 4.61
CA MET A 324 15.07 21.87 4.30
C MET A 324 14.50 22.10 2.90
N LEU A 325 14.98 21.35 1.89
CA LEU A 325 14.44 21.37 0.54
C LEU A 325 13.01 20.80 0.49
N TYR A 326 12.75 19.77 1.30
CA TYR A 326 11.48 19.06 1.36
C TYR A 326 10.32 19.87 1.96
N TRP A 327 10.60 20.74 2.94
CA TRP A 327 9.59 21.64 3.52
C TRP A 327 9.48 23.01 2.84
N GLY A 328 10.24 23.22 1.75
CA GLY A 328 10.00 24.26 0.76
C GLY A 328 11.17 25.22 0.54
N GLU A 329 11.73 25.18 -0.66
CA GLU A 329 12.70 26.16 -1.18
C GLU A 329 12.18 27.62 -1.17
N ALA A 330 10.86 27.81 -1.17
CA ALA A 330 10.23 29.13 -1.20
C ALA A 330 10.57 30.02 0.01
N GLU A 331 11.10 29.44 1.10
CA GLU A 331 11.50 30.15 2.31
C GLU A 331 13.02 30.21 2.54
N LEU A 332 13.83 29.77 1.58
CA LEU A 332 15.31 29.82 1.68
C LEU A 332 15.85 31.23 1.43
N PHE A 333 15.18 32.01 0.59
CA PHE A 333 15.50 33.41 0.35
C PHE A 333 14.70 34.30 1.30
N ASP A 334 15.02 34.23 2.59
CA ASP A 334 14.68 35.35 3.48
C ASP A 334 15.40 36.58 2.92
N ARG A 335 14.68 37.42 2.18
CA ARG A 335 15.16 38.78 1.89
C ARG A 335 15.51 39.39 3.24
N GLU A 336 16.65 40.06 3.36
CA GLU A 336 17.23 40.58 4.62
C GLU A 336 16.32 41.52 5.44
N ASN A 337 15.06 41.72 5.05
CA ASN A 337 14.10 42.61 5.67
C ASN A 337 12.71 41.98 5.90
N THR A 338 12.63 40.66 6.08
CA THR A 338 11.36 40.01 6.40
C THR A 338 10.95 40.27 7.86
N PHE A 339 9.81 40.93 8.07
CA PHE A 339 9.25 41.14 9.40
C PHE A 339 8.49 39.88 9.88
N TRP A 340 8.85 39.41 11.08
CA TRP A 340 8.22 38.28 11.75
C TRP A 340 7.28 38.79 12.84
N LYS A 341 6.02 38.33 12.83
CA LYS A 341 5.00 38.70 13.82
C LYS A 341 4.46 37.48 14.54
N ARG A 342 3.88 37.69 15.73
CA ARG A 342 3.20 36.60 16.44
C ARG A 342 2.02 36.11 15.59
N PRO A 343 1.80 34.78 15.50
CA PRO A 343 0.69 34.22 14.76
C PRO A 343 -0.64 34.74 15.32
N THR A 344 -1.57 35.07 14.42
CA THR A 344 -2.92 35.52 14.76
C THR A 344 -3.91 34.35 14.69
N PRO A 345 -5.06 34.43 15.40
CA PRO A 345 -6.05 33.37 15.35
C PRO A 345 -6.63 33.13 13.95
N GLU A 346 -6.52 31.89 13.47
CA GLU A 346 -7.08 31.45 12.19
C GLU A 346 -8.22 30.44 12.37
N PRO A 347 -9.23 30.46 11.48
CA PRO A 347 -10.25 29.42 11.44
C PRO A 347 -9.64 28.05 11.09
N PRO A 348 -10.30 26.93 11.46
CA PRO A 348 -9.82 25.60 11.09
C PRO A 348 -9.72 25.42 9.57
N LYS A 349 -8.62 24.82 9.12
CA LYS A 349 -8.33 24.52 7.71
C LYS A 349 -9.36 23.60 7.05
N TYR A 350 -9.89 22.63 7.79
CA TYR A 350 -10.82 21.63 7.26
C TYR A 350 -12.23 21.82 7.84
N ASP A 351 -13.24 21.65 6.99
CA ASP A 351 -14.63 21.58 7.43
C ASP A 351 -14.88 20.25 8.16
N ALA A 352 -15.67 20.30 9.24
CA ALA A 352 -16.09 19.13 9.99
C ALA A 352 -16.89 18.11 9.16
N ARG A 353 -17.39 18.51 7.98
CA ARG A 353 -18.12 17.63 7.05
C ARG A 353 -17.21 16.90 6.07
N SER A 354 -16.05 17.46 5.73
CA SER A 354 -15.14 16.87 4.74
C SER A 354 -14.18 15.84 5.35
N PHE A 355 -14.01 15.85 6.67
CA PHE A 355 -13.05 15.01 7.37
C PHE A 355 -13.73 13.97 8.25
N PHE A 356 -13.33 12.69 8.12
CA PHE A 356 -13.83 11.63 8.98
C PHE A 356 -13.25 11.79 10.39
N ILE A 357 -14.10 12.16 11.35
CA ILE A 357 -13.74 12.26 12.76
C ILE A 357 -14.37 11.08 13.51
N PRO A 358 -13.57 10.24 14.20
CA PRO A 358 -14.13 9.16 15.00
C PRO A 358 -15.12 9.67 16.05
N PRO A 359 -16.26 8.99 16.29
CA PRO A 359 -17.34 9.49 17.14
C PRO A 359 -16.95 9.69 18.62
N HIS A 360 -15.86 9.05 19.07
CA HIS A 360 -15.36 9.15 20.44
C HIS A 360 -14.18 10.12 20.60
N THR A 361 -13.96 10.99 19.62
CA THR A 361 -12.87 11.97 19.65
C THR A 361 -13.23 13.11 20.60
N SER A 362 -12.34 13.47 21.53
CA SER A 362 -12.57 14.58 22.45
C SER A 362 -12.70 15.91 21.69
N SER A 363 -13.35 16.93 22.27
CA SER A 363 -13.48 18.24 21.62
C SER A 363 -12.12 18.87 21.28
N VAL A 364 -11.10 18.67 22.12
CA VAL A 364 -9.75 19.18 21.89
C VAL A 364 -9.09 18.43 20.72
N GLN A 365 -9.19 17.11 20.69
CA GLN A 365 -8.68 16.30 19.57
C GLN A 365 -9.38 16.64 18.26
N ARG A 366 -10.70 16.91 18.30
CA ARG A 366 -11.46 17.35 17.14
C ARG A 366 -10.93 18.69 16.60
N SER A 367 -10.67 19.66 17.47
CA SER A 367 -10.09 20.95 17.07
C SER A 367 -8.71 20.80 16.44
N LEU A 368 -7.88 19.87 16.94
CA LEU A 368 -6.57 19.54 16.39
C LEU A 368 -6.68 18.89 15.00
N LEU A 369 -7.56 17.89 14.83
CA LEU A 369 -7.78 17.22 13.53
C LEU A 369 -8.23 18.22 12.45
N LEU A 370 -9.17 19.10 12.78
CA LEU A 370 -9.67 20.13 11.84
C LEU A 370 -8.61 21.19 11.47
N ARG A 371 -7.51 21.24 12.22
CA ARG A 371 -6.35 22.12 11.99
C ARG A 371 -5.18 21.41 11.32
N GLY A 372 -5.39 20.18 10.83
CA GLY A 372 -4.37 19.43 10.10
C GLY A 372 -3.40 18.65 10.99
N VAL A 373 -3.70 18.47 12.28
CA VAL A 373 -2.88 17.62 13.15
C VAL A 373 -3.35 16.16 13.06
N PRO A 374 -2.55 15.23 12.54
CA PRO A 374 -2.96 13.85 12.37
C PRO A 374 -3.01 13.13 13.72
N HIS A 375 -3.85 12.10 13.80
CA HIS A 375 -4.12 11.40 15.05
C HIS A 375 -2.87 10.74 15.67
N ALA A 376 -1.93 10.31 14.83
CA ALA A 376 -0.64 9.76 15.27
C ALA A 376 0.19 10.84 16.00
N MET A 377 0.30 12.03 15.40
CA MET A 377 1.01 13.17 15.99
C MET A 377 0.39 13.61 17.32
N ILE A 378 -0.95 13.66 17.41
CA ILE A 378 -1.67 13.98 18.66
C ILE A 378 -1.22 13.13 19.83
N ARG A 379 -1.08 11.82 19.61
CA ARG A 379 -0.69 10.87 20.65
C ARG A 379 0.81 10.91 20.93
N ARG A 380 1.63 10.99 19.89
CA ARG A 380 3.09 10.88 19.98
C ARG A 380 3.72 12.10 20.67
N TYR A 381 3.25 13.30 20.35
CA TYR A 381 3.88 14.57 20.79
C TYR A 381 3.02 15.39 21.74
N ALA A 382 2.05 14.72 22.39
CA ALA A 382 1.12 15.32 23.34
C ALA A 382 0.52 16.64 22.81
N MET A 383 0.02 16.61 21.57
CA MET A 383 -0.48 17.82 20.91
C MET A 383 -1.63 18.40 21.71
N SER A 384 -1.64 19.72 21.81
CA SER A 384 -2.63 20.49 22.56
C SER A 384 -3.11 21.67 21.73
N TYR A 385 -4.34 22.12 21.99
CA TYR A 385 -4.90 23.28 21.32
C TYR A 385 -5.51 24.23 22.35
N THR A 386 -5.20 25.52 22.21
CA THR A 386 -5.86 26.60 22.96
C THR A 386 -6.23 27.72 22.00
N ASN A 387 -7.30 28.47 22.30
CA ASN A 387 -7.69 29.59 21.45
C ASN A 387 -6.67 30.74 21.48
N GLN A 388 -5.87 30.85 22.54
CA GLN A 388 -4.88 31.93 22.73
C GLN A 388 -3.54 31.64 22.04
N HIS A 389 -3.09 30.39 22.04
CA HIS A 389 -1.78 30.02 21.50
C HIS A 389 -1.84 29.11 20.27
N GLY A 390 -3.03 28.71 19.84
CA GLY A 390 -3.22 27.81 18.72
C GLY A 390 -2.81 26.37 19.05
N VAL A 391 -2.24 25.69 18.05
CA VAL A 391 -1.72 24.33 18.10
C VAL A 391 -0.34 24.34 18.76
N GLY A 392 -0.15 23.50 19.77
CA GLY A 392 1.15 23.30 20.39
C GLY A 392 1.49 21.84 20.62
N CYS A 393 2.79 21.56 20.75
CA CYS A 393 3.33 20.24 21.02
C CYS A 393 4.32 20.29 22.19
N VAL A 394 4.63 19.13 22.77
CA VAL A 394 5.71 18.98 23.76
C VAL A 394 6.81 18.14 23.14
N THR A 395 8.02 18.68 23.10
CA THR A 395 9.19 17.93 22.62
C THR A 395 9.62 16.89 23.66
N ASP A 396 10.47 15.96 23.24
CA ASP A 396 11.14 14.99 24.10
C ASP A 396 11.91 15.64 25.28
N ARG A 397 12.45 16.85 25.08
CA ARG A 397 13.13 17.65 26.10
C ARG A 397 12.18 18.38 27.07
N GLY A 398 10.86 18.20 26.93
CA GLY A 398 9.87 18.88 27.75
C GLY A 398 9.61 20.34 27.37
N THR A 399 10.19 20.82 26.27
CA THR A 399 9.93 22.15 25.72
C THR A 399 8.56 22.17 25.07
N ARG A 400 7.75 23.17 25.40
CA ARG A 400 6.45 23.37 24.74
C ARG A 400 6.59 24.31 23.56
N LEU A 401 6.22 23.87 22.36
CA LEU A 401 6.26 24.67 21.15
C LEU A 401 4.85 25.03 20.70
N PHE A 402 4.62 26.28 20.29
CA PHE A 402 3.39 26.77 19.68
C PHE A 402 3.64 27.04 18.20
N LEU A 403 2.90 26.35 17.35
CA LEU A 403 3.18 26.19 15.91
C LEU A 403 2.25 27.03 15.01
N GLY A 404 1.35 27.82 15.60
CA GLY A 404 0.31 28.57 14.88
C GLY A 404 -1.07 27.94 15.01
N TRP A 405 -2.04 28.35 14.18
CA TRP A 405 -3.44 27.90 14.29
C TRP A 405 -3.78 26.76 13.34
N ASN A 406 -3.03 26.57 12.27
CA ASN A 406 -3.20 25.48 11.32
C ASN A 406 -1.84 24.86 11.02
N LEU A 407 -1.79 23.53 10.96
CA LEU A 407 -0.63 22.77 10.51
C LEU A 407 -0.86 22.30 9.08
N THR A 408 0.20 22.39 8.30
CA THR A 408 0.31 21.73 7.00
C THR A 408 1.43 20.74 7.13
N LEU A 409 1.13 19.46 6.89
CA LEU A 409 2.12 18.39 6.87
C LEU A 409 2.35 17.95 5.43
N HIS A 410 3.54 17.42 5.18
CA HIS A 410 3.81 16.71 3.94
C HIS A 410 2.97 15.43 3.85
N GLU A 411 2.66 14.98 2.63
CA GLU A 411 1.82 13.79 2.38
C GLU A 411 2.42 12.51 3.00
N ASP A 412 3.74 12.44 3.08
CA ASP A 412 4.47 11.30 3.66
C ASP A 412 4.70 11.41 5.17
N ASP A 413 4.55 12.60 5.77
CA ASP A 413 4.77 12.83 7.21
C ASP A 413 3.50 12.55 8.02
N LEU A 414 3.07 11.29 8.00
CA LEU A 414 1.80 10.86 8.62
C LEU A 414 1.80 10.99 10.15
N ASP A 415 2.97 11.01 10.78
CA ASP A 415 3.12 11.04 12.24
C ASP A 415 3.67 12.37 12.79
N GLY A 416 4.11 13.28 11.92
CA GLY A 416 4.67 14.59 12.27
C GLY A 416 6.13 14.54 12.70
N SER A 417 6.82 13.42 12.46
CA SER A 417 8.24 13.26 12.81
C SER A 417 9.15 14.16 11.99
N HIS A 418 8.90 14.27 10.68
CA HIS A 418 9.69 15.13 9.81
C HIS A 418 9.47 16.60 10.16
N LEU A 419 8.22 17.00 10.45
CA LEU A 419 7.93 18.35 10.92
C LEU A 419 8.68 18.68 12.22
N LEU A 420 8.66 17.81 13.23
CA LEU A 420 9.34 18.11 14.49
C LEU A 420 10.86 18.12 14.36
N ALA A 421 11.44 17.25 13.55
CA ALA A 421 12.87 17.29 13.22
C ALA A 421 13.23 18.62 12.56
N TYR A 422 12.44 19.05 11.57
CA TYR A 422 12.58 20.35 10.92
C TYR A 422 12.47 21.52 11.90
N LEU A 423 11.49 21.52 12.80
CA LEU A 423 11.31 22.60 13.78
C LEU A 423 12.49 22.68 14.77
N SER A 424 13.03 21.53 15.18
CA SER A 424 14.22 21.48 16.04
C SER A 424 15.44 22.12 15.36
N TRP A 425 15.62 21.84 14.07
CA TRP A 425 16.63 22.49 13.24
C TRP A 425 16.34 23.99 13.05
N GLU A 426 15.10 24.38 12.72
CA GLU A 426 14.70 25.77 12.47
C GLU A 426 14.93 26.66 13.70
N ILE A 427 14.68 26.15 14.91
CA ILE A 427 14.95 26.88 16.16
C ILE A 427 16.44 27.24 16.28
N GLN A 428 17.33 26.34 15.86
CA GLN A 428 18.79 26.54 15.95
C GLN A 428 19.30 27.41 14.80
N ALA A 429 18.85 27.13 13.58
CA ALA A 429 19.32 27.80 12.38
C ALA A 429 18.72 29.20 12.21
N ARG A 430 17.49 29.44 12.67
CA ARG A 430 16.72 30.68 12.47
C ARG A 430 16.06 31.14 13.76
N PRO A 431 16.84 31.50 14.79
CA PRO A 431 16.30 31.89 16.10
C PRO A 431 15.42 33.15 16.03
N ASN A 432 15.62 34.02 15.03
CA ASN A 432 14.77 35.19 14.77
C ASN A 432 13.32 34.85 14.40
N ARG A 433 13.03 33.61 13.97
CA ARG A 433 11.67 33.11 13.70
C ARG A 433 10.96 32.60 14.96
N TRP A 434 11.60 32.65 16.11
CA TRP A 434 11.10 32.06 17.34
C TRP A 434 11.16 33.05 18.50
N VAL A 435 10.10 33.07 19.29
CA VAL A 435 10.12 33.72 20.61
C VAL A 435 10.23 32.63 21.66
N LEU A 436 11.42 32.51 22.25
CA LEU A 436 11.70 31.57 23.32
C LEU A 436 11.57 32.27 24.68
N GLU A 437 10.60 31.83 25.47
CA GLU A 437 10.34 32.31 26.82
C GLU A 437 10.58 31.18 27.81
N ARG A 438 11.15 31.49 28.98
CA ARG A 438 11.36 30.52 30.06
C ARG A 438 10.44 30.87 31.22
N THR A 439 9.53 29.95 31.56
CA THR A 439 8.61 30.10 32.69
C THR A 439 8.95 29.03 33.74
N GLY A 440 9.77 29.40 34.73
CA GLY A 440 10.32 28.45 35.69
C GLY A 440 11.30 27.48 35.03
N ASP A 441 11.02 26.19 35.14
CA ASP A 441 11.86 25.12 34.54
C ASP A 441 11.39 24.68 33.15
N VAL A 442 10.30 25.26 32.65
CA VAL A 442 9.74 24.91 31.34
C VAL A 442 10.09 25.98 30.32
N TRP A 443 10.69 25.56 29.21
CA TRP A 443 10.88 26.40 28.03
C TRP A 443 9.63 26.37 27.17
N THR A 444 9.21 27.54 26.70
CA THR A 444 8.11 27.74 25.77
C THR A 444 8.62 28.46 24.54
N GLY A 445 8.48 27.85 23.36
CA GLY A 445 8.81 28.47 22.08
C GLY A 445 7.55 28.80 21.29
N THR A 446 7.44 30.03 20.79
CA THR A 446 6.36 30.41 19.87
C THR A 446 6.95 30.70 18.50
N ARG A 447 6.52 29.95 17.48
CA ARG A 447 6.92 30.20 16.08
C ARG A 447 6.26 31.49 15.60
N LEU A 448 7.05 32.39 15.03
CA LEU A 448 6.57 33.62 14.40
C LEU A 448 6.17 33.34 12.96
N MET A 449 5.18 34.08 12.46
CA MET A 449 4.72 34.00 11.09
C MET A 449 5.20 35.22 10.31
N ARG A 450 5.41 35.06 9.01
CA ARG A 450 5.75 36.16 8.12
C ARG A 450 4.64 37.20 8.11
N ALA A 451 4.97 38.47 8.29
CA ALA A 451 4.00 39.54 8.05
C ALA A 451 3.60 39.53 6.56
N SER A 452 2.29 39.56 6.29
CA SER A 452 1.78 39.77 4.94
C SER A 452 2.09 41.20 4.52
N GLY A 453 2.57 41.41 3.29
CA GLY A 453 3.08 42.72 2.83
C GLY A 453 2.09 43.88 2.94
N SER A 454 0.78 43.61 3.07
CA SER A 454 -0.27 44.62 3.27
C SER A 454 -0.24 45.32 4.64
N GLU A 455 0.49 44.79 5.63
CA GLU A 455 0.52 45.36 6.98
C GLU A 455 1.75 46.23 7.25
N ILE A 456 2.71 46.27 6.33
CA ILE A 456 3.98 47.01 6.51
C ILE A 456 3.76 48.52 6.36
N ASP A 457 2.67 48.95 5.72
CA ASP A 457 2.38 50.37 5.45
C ASP A 457 1.65 51.11 6.60
N GLU A 458 1.23 50.41 7.67
CA GLU A 458 0.42 51.00 8.76
C GLU A 458 1.19 51.24 10.08
N SER A 459 2.49 50.95 10.13
CA SER A 459 3.33 51.08 11.33
C SER A 459 4.57 51.90 11.07
#